data_AF-A0A318G1Y4-F1
#
_entry.id   AF-A0A318G1Y4-F1
#
_cell.length_a   1.000
_cell.length_b   1.000
_cell.length_c   1.000
_cell.angle_alpha   90.00
_cell.angle_beta   90.00
_cell.angle_gamma   90.00
#
_symmetry.space_group_name_H-M   'P 1'
#
loop_
_entity.id
_entity.type
_entity.pdbx_description
1 polymer ?
#
loop_
_entity_poly.entity_id
_entity_poly.type
_entity_poly.pdbx_seq_one_letter_code
_entity_poly.pdbx_strand_id
1 'polypeptide(L)' 'MKGKVLITAEGLRMQTAPEDTPLYSFDNPQTNVEKQTLTFIPWFSWANRGEGEMRIWVDEA' A
#
# COMPACT_ATOMS: atom_id res chain seq x y z
N MET A 1 -17.42 -6.86 6.29
CA MET A 1 -17.20 -7.61 5.02
C MET A 1 -17.79 -9.02 5.08
N LYS A 2 -19.01 -9.17 5.61
CA LYS A 2 -19.61 -10.49 5.78
C LYS A 2 -19.88 -11.10 4.39
N GLY A 3 -19.49 -12.37 4.22
CA GLY A 3 -19.72 -13.13 2.99
C GLY A 3 -18.80 -12.81 1.81
N LYS A 4 -17.70 -12.07 2.01
CA LYS A 4 -16.74 -11.73 0.93
C LYS A 4 -15.41 -12.42 1.20
N VAL A 5 -14.83 -12.99 0.15
CA VAL A 5 -13.48 -13.57 0.20
C VAL A 5 -12.45 -12.45 0.18
N LEU A 6 -11.47 -12.53 1.07
CA LEU A 6 -10.30 -11.65 1.09
C LEU A 6 -9.13 -12.38 0.46
N ILE A 7 -8.27 -11.62 -0.23
CA ILE A 7 -7.00 -12.14 -0.74
C ILE A 7 -5.90 -11.52 0.11
N THR A 8 -4.99 -12.34 0.61
CA THR A 8 -3.79 -11.91 1.33
C THR A 8 -2.54 -12.30 0.57
N ALA A 9 -1.55 -11.42 0.53
CA ALA A 9 -0.26 -11.68 -0.09
C ALA A 9 0.87 -11.05 0.74
N GLU A 10 2.08 -11.60 0.65
CA GLU A 10 3.27 -10.89 1.09
C GLU A 10 3.58 -9.77 0.08
N GLY A 11 3.92 -8.60 0.58
CA GLY A 11 4.34 -7.46 -0.22
C GLY A 11 5.43 -6.65 0.48
N LEU A 12 5.82 -5.56 -0.17
CA LEU A 12 6.82 -4.63 0.34
C LEU A 12 6.19 -3.25 0.56
N ARG A 13 6.55 -2.59 1.66
CA ARG A 13 6.14 -1.22 1.98
C ARG A 13 7.36 -0.33 2.07
N MET A 14 7.39 0.70 1.24
CA MET A 14 8.31 1.83 1.42
C MET A 14 7.89 2.62 2.66
N GLN A 15 8.83 2.86 3.57
CA GLN A 15 8.60 3.70 4.73
C GLN A 15 8.38 5.16 4.31
N THR A 16 7.53 5.86 5.03
CA THR A 16 7.38 7.31 4.86
C THR A 16 8.67 7.98 5.33
N ALA A 17 9.26 8.82 4.48
CA ALA A 17 10.40 9.62 4.86
C ALA A 17 10.01 10.64 5.96
N PRO A 18 10.93 11.05 6.84
CA PRO A 18 10.72 12.17 7.76
C PRO A 18 10.29 13.43 7.00
N GLU A 19 9.46 14.29 7.63
CA GLU A 19 8.90 15.49 6.99
C GLU A 19 9.95 16.45 6.42
N ASP A 20 11.13 16.55 7.06
CA ASP A 20 12.23 17.43 6.62
C ASP A 20 13.07 16.86 5.45
N THR A 21 12.69 15.71 4.90
CA THR A 21 13.45 15.06 3.83
C THR A 21 13.22 15.76 2.49
N PRO A 22 14.27 16.08 1.70
CA PRO A 22 14.11 16.65 0.37
C PRO A 22 13.25 15.77 -0.53
N LEU A 23 12.39 16.39 -1.35
CA LEU A 23 11.48 15.67 -2.26
C LEU A 23 12.21 14.84 -3.33
N TYR A 24 13.42 15.25 -3.71
CA TYR A 24 14.22 14.59 -4.75
C TYR A 24 15.60 14.18 -4.21
N SER A 25 16.06 13.00 -4.61
CA SER A 25 17.41 12.46 -4.40
C SER A 25 17.90 11.76 -5.66
N PHE A 26 19.22 11.82 -5.92
CA PHE A 26 19.81 11.29 -7.15
C PHE A 26 20.31 9.85 -7.00
N ASP A 27 21.04 9.57 -5.91
CA ASP A 27 21.88 8.37 -5.86
C ASP A 27 21.41 7.31 -4.87
N ASN A 28 20.59 7.68 -3.89
CA ASN A 28 20.22 6.78 -2.80
C ASN A 28 18.73 6.89 -2.48
N PRO A 29 17.98 5.77 -2.46
CA PRO A 29 16.60 5.79 -2.00
C PRO A 29 16.58 6.31 -0.56
N GLN A 30 15.81 7.37 -0.33
CA GLN A 30 15.70 8.04 0.98
C GLN A 30 14.85 7.24 1.97
N THR A 31 14.21 6.15 1.52
CA THR A 31 13.25 5.38 2.30
C THR A 31 13.62 3.90 2.32
N ASN A 32 13.50 3.30 3.50
CA ASN A 32 13.69 1.86 3.68
C ASN A 32 12.45 1.10 3.21
N VAL A 33 12.65 -0.18 2.88
CA VAL A 33 11.58 -1.10 2.49
C VAL A 33 11.41 -2.17 3.56
N GLU A 34 10.17 -2.45 3.97
CA GLU A 34 9.83 -3.52 4.90
C GLU A 34 8.85 -4.53 4.29
N LYS A 35 8.88 -5.78 4.77
CA LYS A 35 7.86 -6.77 4.41
C LYS A 35 6.54 -6.41 5.07
N GLN A 36 5.45 -6.49 4.33
CA GLN A 36 4.10 -6.23 4.82
C GLN A 36 3.08 -7.18 4.19
N THR A 37 2.16 -7.72 4.99
CA THR A 37 1.02 -8.47 4.47
C THR A 37 -0.01 -7.51 3.86
N LEU A 38 -0.27 -7.66 2.57
CA LEU A 38 -1.31 -6.92 1.86
C LEU A 38 -2.64 -7.65 1.99
N THR A 39 -3.73 -6.91 2.23
CA THR A 39 -5.10 -7.46 2.28
C THR A 39 -5.97 -6.78 1.23
N PHE A 40 -6.44 -7.55 0.26
CA PHE A 40 -7.29 -7.09 -0.82
C PHE A 40 -8.75 -7.47 -0.57
N ILE A 41 -9.64 -6.58 -1.03
CA ILE A 41 -11.09 -6.76 -1.00
C ILE A 41 -11.62 -6.83 -2.43
N PRO A 42 -12.79 -7.42 -2.68
CA PRO A 42 -13.44 -7.31 -3.98
C PRO A 42 -13.69 -5.85 -4.33
N TRP A 43 -13.29 -5.41 -5.53
CA TRP A 43 -13.36 -4.01 -5.95
C TRP A 43 -14.73 -3.36 -5.74
N PHE A 44 -15.82 -4.04 -6.14
CA PHE A 44 -17.20 -3.56 -5.96
C PHE A 44 -17.60 -3.31 -4.50
N SER A 45 -16.76 -3.74 -3.55
CA SER A 45 -16.97 -3.57 -2.11
C SER A 45 -16.24 -2.37 -1.51
N TRP A 46 -15.41 -1.68 -2.29
CA TRP A 46 -14.76 -0.45 -1.87
C TRP A 46 -15.79 0.65 -1.52
N ALA A 47 -15.35 1.67 -0.77
CA ALA A 47 -16.11 2.79 -0.24
C ALA A 47 -17.29 2.45 0.72
N ASN A 48 -17.62 1.17 0.92
CA ASN A 48 -18.66 0.74 1.88
C ASN A 48 -18.21 0.77 3.35
N ARG A 49 -17.05 1.37 3.67
CA ARG A 49 -16.49 1.48 5.04
C ARG A 49 -16.06 2.90 5.42
N GLY A 50 -16.36 3.89 4.59
CA GLY A 50 -15.84 5.26 4.73
C GLY A 50 -14.79 5.60 3.66
N GLU A 51 -14.33 6.85 3.71
CA GLU A 51 -13.34 7.41 2.79
C GLU A 51 -11.93 6.85 3.03
N GLY A 52 -11.11 6.80 1.97
CA GLY A 52 -9.73 6.33 2.02
C GLY A 52 -9.19 5.99 0.62
N GLU A 53 -7.87 5.81 0.53
CA GLU A 53 -7.18 5.48 -0.71
C GLU A 53 -7.52 4.07 -1.23
N MET A 54 -7.48 3.90 -2.55
CA MET A 54 -7.66 2.61 -3.21
C MET A 54 -6.95 2.60 -4.56
N ARG A 55 -6.30 1.47 -4.87
CA ARG A 55 -5.73 1.16 -6.19
C ARG A 55 -6.11 -0.27 -6.59
N ILE A 56 -6.36 -0.48 -7.88
CA ILE A 56 -6.61 -1.81 -8.46
C ILE A 56 -5.31 -2.46 -8.88
N TRP A 57 -4.48 -1.71 -9.59
CA TRP A 57 -3.16 -2.14 -10.00
C TRP A 57 -2.14 -1.74 -8.94
N VAL A 58 -1.46 -2.74 -8.39
CA VAL A 58 -0.34 -2.59 -7.47
C VAL A 58 0.97 -2.85 -8.20
N ASP A 59 2.05 -2.20 -7.76
CA ASP A 59 3.38 -2.47 -8.29
C ASP A 59 3.81 -3.86 -7.85
N GLU A 60 4.39 -4.63 -8.76
CA GLU A 60 4.99 -5.92 -8.43
C GLU A 60 6.31 -5.68 -7.68
N ALA A 61 6.59 -6.55 -6.71
CA ALA A 61 7.79 -6.49 -5.88
C ALA A 61 9.03 -7.00 -6.62
#